data_AF-A0A1V6BNB5-F1
#
_entry.id   AF-A0A1V6BNB5-F1
#
_cell.length_a   1.000
_cell.length_b   1.000
_cell.length_c   1.000
_cell.angle_alpha   90.00
_cell.angle_beta   90.00
_cell.angle_gamma   90.00
#
_symmetry.space_group_name_H-M   'P 1'
#
loop_
_entity.id
_entity.type
_entity.pdbx_description
1 polymer ?
#
loop_
_entity_poly.entity_id
_entity_poly.type
_entity_poly.pdbx_seq_one_letter_code
_entity_poly.pdbx_strand_id
1 'polypeptide(L)'
;MDLFLLIAGIIVAFAIIIGISYVKAPPDTAFIITGPRKQRVLIGQAGFRIPFFERIDKIPLNLIQVDIKTASAVPTNEFIDIFVDGVANIKISSEPDALAKASQIFLQESLEGIKNTCREVLEGNMREIIGQIKLTELVQNRDLFAQRVTENALPDMQKMGIDIINLTIQNFSDKNGVIQNLGVDNIAQIQKNANIARATAERDVAIAKAAAAEAANKADADAKTRIIEQNTALSLRESDLKVQSDSARAMADAAYELEKQKRLQDIYIASINADIAKREREVELGQKEVELREKRLEAEIKKKAEAEKYAKEQAAAAALFERQRAAEATKFELQQAAEAEKIKAEAEKFKAIQEAEALKAKAEAERIMAEQKAAGILAIGAAEAEAIERKALAMKKMENASILELILNSNVLPEMIRAAAEPIGDAFSKIGSITMYGEGNSARLAEEINTITSQVTQSIQQSLGLDLKSVLAGYLGGKIMEKKEPQDPLETE
;
A
#
# COMPACT_ATOMS: atom_id res chain seq x y z
N MET A 1 -9.01 106.64 101.45
CA MET A 1 -8.82 106.00 100.13
C MET A 1 -7.92 104.78 100.21
N ASP A 2 -6.95 104.78 101.13
CA ASP A 2 -5.93 103.72 101.24
C ASP A 2 -6.48 102.34 101.58
N LEU A 3 -7.49 102.24 102.46
CA LEU A 3 -8.12 100.95 102.80
C LEU A 3 -8.88 100.34 101.60
N PHE A 4 -9.52 101.17 100.77
CA PHE A 4 -10.24 100.71 99.59
C PHE A 4 -9.29 100.25 98.48
N LEU A 5 -8.16 100.95 98.31
CA LEU A 5 -7.09 100.54 97.40
C LEU A 5 -6.41 99.24 97.85
N LEU A 6 -6.23 99.04 99.16
CA LEU A 6 -5.64 97.83 99.73
C LEU A 6 -6.58 96.63 99.58
N ILE A 7 -7.88 96.81 99.84
CA ILE A 7 -8.91 95.78 99.61
C ILE A 7 -9.04 95.44 98.12
N ALA A 8 -9.07 96.46 97.25
CA ALA A 8 -9.11 96.25 95.80
C ALA A 8 -7.85 95.52 95.30
N GLY A 9 -6.67 95.85 95.82
CA GLY A 9 -5.42 95.16 95.51
C GLY A 9 -5.43 93.69 95.90
N ILE A 10 -5.98 93.35 97.08
CA ILE A 10 -6.14 91.96 97.54
C ILE A 10 -7.12 91.20 96.64
N ILE A 11 -8.24 91.82 96.26
CA ILE A 11 -9.24 91.18 95.38
C ILE A 11 -8.64 90.90 94.01
N VAL A 12 -7.87 91.84 93.45
CA VAL A 12 -7.20 91.67 92.16
C VAL A 12 -6.12 90.58 92.26
N ALA A 13 -5.31 90.57 93.32
CA ALA A 13 -4.34 89.50 93.56
C ALA A 13 -5.01 88.12 93.69
N PHE A 14 -6.14 88.05 94.40
CA PHE A 14 -6.92 86.83 94.55
C PHE A 14 -7.53 86.35 93.22
N ALA A 15 -8.06 87.27 92.40
CA ALA A 15 -8.55 86.97 91.06
C ALA A 15 -7.44 86.45 90.13
N ILE A 16 -6.24 87.04 90.21
CA ILE A 16 -5.05 86.59 89.47
C ILE A 16 -4.63 85.18 89.93
N ILE A 17 -4.62 84.92 91.24
CA ILE A 17 -4.31 83.60 91.80
C ILE A 17 -5.30 82.55 91.31
N ILE A 18 -6.61 82.85 91.28
CA ILE A 18 -7.63 81.94 90.76
C ILE A 18 -7.44 81.69 89.25
N GLY A 19 -7.14 82.73 88.47
CA GLY A 19 -6.87 82.60 87.04
C GLY A 19 -5.67 81.71 86.73
N ILE A 20 -4.59 81.81 87.53
CA ILE A 20 -3.38 80.98 87.40
C ILE A 20 -3.58 79.57 87.98
N SER A 21 -4.53 79.43 88.90
CA SER A 21 -4.89 78.17 89.56
C SER A 21 -5.71 77.26 88.65
N TYR A 22 -6.51 77.82 87.74
CA TYR A 22 -7.34 77.05 86.84
C TYR A 22 -6.53 76.33 85.76
N VAL A 23 -6.71 75.02 85.65
CA VAL A 23 -6.04 74.19 84.64
C VAL A 23 -7.04 73.28 83.97
N LYS A 24 -6.97 73.21 82.64
CA LYS A 24 -7.81 72.34 81.81
C LYS A 24 -6.95 71.26 81.18
N ALA A 25 -7.15 70.01 81.58
CA ALA A 25 -6.48 68.87 80.98
C ALA A 25 -7.27 68.41 79.73
N PRO A 26 -6.63 68.32 78.55
CA PRO A 26 -7.27 67.70 77.40
C PRO A 26 -7.38 66.17 77.58
N PRO A 27 -8.30 65.47 76.88
CA PRO A 27 -8.48 64.03 77.03
C PRO A 27 -7.28 63.17 76.59
N ASP A 28 -6.37 63.74 75.79
CA ASP A 28 -5.18 63.07 75.24
C ASP A 28 -3.94 63.19 76.13
N THR A 29 -4.01 63.93 77.24
CA THR A 29 -2.89 64.18 78.15
C THR A 29 -3.34 64.11 79.60
N ALA A 30 -2.68 63.26 80.40
CA ALA A 30 -2.87 63.23 81.84
C ALA A 30 -2.06 64.36 82.49
N PHE A 31 -2.74 65.22 83.26
CA PHE A 31 -2.08 66.23 84.07
C PHE A 31 -1.94 65.71 85.48
N ILE A 32 -0.69 65.53 85.90
CA ILE A 32 -0.32 65.04 87.21
C ILE A 32 0.06 66.24 88.07
N ILE A 33 -0.76 66.51 89.07
CA ILE A 33 -0.54 67.59 90.03
C ILE A 33 0.10 67.00 91.28
N THR A 34 1.36 67.36 91.51
CA THR A 34 2.15 66.96 92.69
C THR A 34 2.24 68.12 93.68
N GLY A 35 2.14 67.83 94.97
CA GLY A 35 2.14 68.85 96.02
C GLY A 35 2.19 68.24 97.43
N PRO A 36 1.97 69.04 98.49
CA PRO A 36 2.06 68.57 99.88
C PRO A 36 0.94 67.59 100.31
N ARG A 37 -0.04 67.32 99.43
CA ARG A 37 -1.13 66.35 99.65
C ARG A 37 -0.99 65.19 98.66
N LYS A 38 -1.96 64.26 98.65
CA LYS A 38 -2.00 63.15 97.67
C LYS A 38 -1.94 63.69 96.23
N GLN A 39 -1.19 62.99 95.38
CA GLN A 39 -1.12 63.26 93.94
C GLN A 39 -2.52 63.25 93.33
N ARG A 40 -2.82 64.24 92.50
CA ARG A 40 -4.09 64.36 91.78
C ARG A 40 -3.85 64.22 90.29
N VAL A 41 -4.64 63.38 89.63
CA VAL A 41 -4.58 63.19 88.17
C VAL A 41 -5.84 63.80 87.57
N LEU A 42 -5.68 64.62 86.53
CA LEU A 42 -6.76 65.19 85.75
C LEU A 42 -6.65 64.70 84.30
N ILE A 43 -7.73 64.09 83.78
CA ILE A 43 -7.85 63.62 82.40
C ILE A 43 -9.18 64.11 81.85
N GLY A 44 -9.17 64.89 80.76
CA GLY A 44 -10.40 65.41 80.14
C GLY A 44 -11.29 66.28 81.04
N GLN A 45 -10.77 66.71 82.20
CA GLN A 45 -11.48 67.49 83.21
C GLN A 45 -10.66 68.72 83.60
N ALA A 46 -11.36 69.78 84.02
CA ALA A 46 -10.73 70.95 84.59
C ALA A 46 -10.52 70.76 86.09
N GLY A 47 -9.44 71.32 86.62
CA GLY A 47 -9.13 71.29 88.04
C GLY A 47 -8.36 72.52 88.49
N PHE A 48 -8.24 72.66 89.81
CA PHE A 48 -7.54 73.77 90.44
C PHE A 48 -6.23 73.30 91.04
N ARG A 49 -5.14 73.96 90.66
CA ARG A 49 -3.82 73.82 91.26
C ARG A 49 -3.49 75.00 92.16
N ILE A 50 -2.87 74.77 93.30
CA ILE A 50 -2.43 75.85 94.19
C ILE A 50 -1.10 76.36 93.65
N PRO A 51 -1.02 77.59 93.10
CA PRO A 51 0.25 78.12 92.63
C PRO A 51 1.26 78.15 93.78
N PHE A 52 2.54 77.93 93.47
CA PHE A 52 3.68 77.82 94.42
C PHE A 52 3.81 76.49 95.19
N PHE A 53 2.72 75.90 95.66
CA PHE A 53 2.77 74.63 96.42
C PHE A 53 2.61 73.38 95.55
N GLU A 54 2.01 73.52 94.37
CA GLU A 54 1.73 72.41 93.49
C GLU A 54 2.41 72.57 92.12
N ARG A 55 3.06 71.50 91.67
CA ARG A 55 3.69 71.36 90.35
C ARG A 55 2.76 70.57 89.43
N ILE A 56 2.79 70.91 88.14
CA ILE A 56 2.05 70.21 87.09
C ILE A 56 3.07 69.54 86.18
N ASP A 57 2.92 68.24 86.01
CA ASP A 57 3.64 67.46 85.02
C ASP A 57 2.63 66.83 84.05
N LYS A 58 3.01 66.67 82.79
CA LYS A 58 2.12 66.24 81.71
C LYS A 58 2.63 64.91 81.16
N ILE A 59 1.73 63.94 81.04
CA ILE A 59 2.03 62.65 80.42
C ILE A 59 1.08 62.42 79.25
N PRO A 60 1.58 62.15 78.04
CA PRO A 60 0.73 61.88 76.90
C PRO A 60 0.02 60.53 77.06
N LEU A 61 -1.28 60.49 76.78
CA LEU A 61 -2.11 59.27 76.75
C LEU A 61 -2.37 58.80 75.32
N ASN A 62 -1.74 59.44 74.33
CA ASN A 62 -1.86 59.05 72.93
C ASN A 62 -1.15 57.73 72.65
N LEU A 63 -1.47 57.16 71.49
CA LEU A 63 -0.84 55.92 71.02
C LEU A 63 0.61 56.22 70.61
N ILE A 64 1.53 55.43 71.15
CA ILE A 64 2.96 55.49 70.86
C ILE A 64 3.32 54.25 70.06
N GLN A 65 3.82 54.45 68.85
CA GLN A 65 4.38 53.38 68.03
C GLN A 65 5.84 53.16 68.40
N VAL A 66 6.20 51.91 68.68
CA VAL A 66 7.55 51.46 69.04
C VAL A 66 8.00 50.42 68.02
N ASP A 67 9.09 50.71 67.32
CA ASP A 67 9.75 49.76 66.43
C ASP A 67 10.69 48.88 67.25
N ILE A 68 10.45 47.57 67.21
CA ILE A 68 11.22 46.56 67.93
C ILE A 68 12.08 45.84 66.91
N LYS A 69 13.39 45.91 67.08
CA LYS A 69 14.36 45.20 66.25
C LYS A 69 15.40 44.56 67.13
N THR A 70 15.61 43.27 66.97
CA THR A 70 16.66 42.53 67.67
C THR A 70 18.04 43.01 67.21
N ALA A 71 18.83 43.59 68.11
CA ALA A 71 20.18 44.07 67.78
C ALA A 71 21.18 42.93 67.50
N SER A 72 20.99 41.79 68.16
CA SER A 72 21.78 40.57 67.99
C SER A 72 20.92 39.43 67.45
N ALA A 73 21.56 38.49 66.77
CA ALA A 73 20.89 37.25 66.40
C ALA A 73 20.39 36.52 67.67
N VAL A 74 19.17 36.00 67.59
CA VAL A 74 18.57 35.22 68.68
C VAL A 74 18.44 33.77 68.20
N PRO A 75 19.03 32.80 68.90
CA PRO A 75 18.86 31.39 68.55
C PRO A 75 17.45 30.95 68.89
N THR A 76 16.79 30.31 67.93
CA THR A 76 15.51 29.60 68.14
C THR A 76 15.71 28.31 68.94
N ASN A 77 14.62 27.61 69.27
CA ASN A 77 14.67 26.30 69.90
C ASN A 77 15.54 25.27 69.14
N GLU A 78 15.69 25.45 67.82
CA GLU A 78 16.49 24.60 66.93
C GLU A 78 17.91 25.15 66.70
N PHE A 79 18.36 26.11 67.52
CA PHE A 79 19.67 26.76 67.41
C PHE A 79 19.91 27.46 66.06
N ILE A 80 18.83 27.95 65.44
CA ILE A 80 18.93 28.75 64.22
C ILE A 80 18.85 30.23 64.61
N ASP A 81 19.90 30.96 64.28
CA ASP A 81 20.05 32.40 64.53
C ASP A 81 19.14 33.23 63.61
N ILE A 82 18.19 33.93 64.22
CA ILE A 82 17.26 34.80 63.50
C ILE A 82 17.24 36.24 64.04
N PHE A 83 16.77 37.14 63.17
CA PHE A 83 16.44 38.52 63.43
C PHE A 83 14.95 38.70 63.23
N VAL A 84 14.31 39.39 64.17
CA VAL A 84 12.87 39.64 64.12
C VAL A 84 12.65 41.14 64.21
N ASP A 85 11.88 41.64 63.25
CA ASP A 85 11.41 43.01 63.20
C ASP A 85 9.92 43.04 63.53
N GLY A 86 9.53 43.88 64.47
CA GLY A 86 8.15 44.05 64.89
C GLY A 86 7.81 45.50 65.19
N VAL A 87 6.52 45.79 65.23
CA VAL A 87 5.99 47.09 65.63
C VAL A 87 4.94 46.84 66.69
N ALA A 88 5.09 47.53 67.82
CA ALA A 88 4.09 47.55 68.87
C ALA A 88 3.45 48.92 68.96
N ASN A 89 2.12 48.94 69.06
CA ASN A 89 1.39 50.12 69.44
C ASN A 89 1.04 50.01 70.92
N ILE A 90 1.60 50.92 71.71
CA ILE A 90 1.42 50.97 73.15
C ILE A 90 0.74 52.28 73.55
N LYS A 91 0.11 52.29 74.72
CA LYS A 91 -0.38 53.52 75.34
C LYS A 91 -0.13 53.46 76.84
N ILE A 92 -0.05 54.63 77.47
CA ILE A 92 -0.06 54.71 78.93
C ILE A 92 -1.49 54.46 79.40
N SER A 93 -1.65 53.56 80.37
CA SER A 93 -2.97 53.19 80.86
C SER A 93 -3.64 54.36 81.57
N SER A 94 -4.95 54.51 81.37
CA SER A 94 -5.75 55.55 82.03
C SER A 94 -6.25 55.13 83.41
N GLU A 95 -6.01 53.88 83.81
CA GLU A 95 -6.37 53.36 85.13
C GLU A 95 -5.57 54.07 86.24
N PRO A 96 -6.19 54.49 87.36
CA PRO A 96 -5.52 55.30 88.38
C PRO A 96 -4.24 54.66 88.96
N ASP A 97 -4.23 53.34 89.17
CA ASP A 97 -3.09 52.61 89.74
C ASP A 97 -1.94 52.43 88.72
N ALA A 98 -2.29 52.10 87.47
CA ALA A 98 -1.32 51.98 86.39
C ALA A 98 -0.70 53.34 86.02
N LEU A 99 -1.54 54.37 85.95
CA LEU A 99 -1.10 55.73 85.67
C LEU A 99 -0.22 56.30 86.79
N ALA A 100 -0.46 55.93 88.05
CA ALA A 100 0.43 56.28 89.16
C ALA A 100 1.84 55.67 88.96
N LYS A 101 1.93 54.39 88.58
CA LYS A 101 3.22 53.71 88.27
C LYS A 101 3.92 54.37 87.08
N ALA A 102 3.20 54.60 85.99
CA ALA A 102 3.73 55.29 84.81
C ALA A 102 4.22 56.70 85.17
N SER A 103 3.49 57.41 86.04
CA SER A 103 3.88 58.75 86.50
C SER A 103 5.11 58.77 87.39
N GLN A 104 5.50 57.66 88.01
CA GLN A 104 6.74 57.59 88.79
C GLN A 104 7.95 57.31 87.88
N ILE A 105 7.75 56.52 86.83
CA ILE A 105 8.82 56.06 85.94
C ILE A 105 9.10 57.09 84.83
N PHE A 106 8.06 57.65 84.20
CA PHE A 106 8.17 58.39 82.94
C PHE A 106 7.97 59.91 83.06
N LEU A 107 7.81 60.46 84.26
CA LEU A 107 7.48 61.90 84.44
C LEU A 107 8.51 62.86 83.87
N GLN A 108 9.79 62.45 83.94
CA GLN A 108 10.94 63.23 83.48
C GLN A 108 11.53 62.69 82.17
N GLU A 109 10.99 61.58 81.67
CA GLU A 109 11.46 60.97 80.44
C GLU A 109 10.86 61.67 79.23
N SER A 110 11.66 61.78 78.18
CA SER A 110 11.15 62.22 76.89
C SER A 110 10.30 61.12 76.25
N LEU A 111 9.47 61.46 75.26
CA LEU A 111 8.71 60.47 74.49
C LEU A 111 9.64 59.42 73.84
N GLU A 112 10.86 59.81 73.48
CA GLU A 112 11.88 58.90 72.95
C GLU A 112 12.46 57.99 74.05
N GLY A 113 12.66 58.52 75.26
CA GLY A 113 13.03 57.72 76.44
C GLY A 113 11.99 56.64 76.74
N ILE A 114 10.70 57.00 76.76
CA ILE A 114 9.59 56.06 76.95
C ILE A 114 9.62 54.97 75.86
N LYS A 115 9.78 55.37 74.58
CA LYS A 115 9.90 54.42 73.46
C LYS A 115 11.06 53.45 73.66
N ASN A 116 12.22 53.94 74.07
CA ASN A 116 13.42 53.12 74.28
C ASN A 116 13.22 52.11 75.41
N THR A 117 12.69 52.53 76.56
CA THR A 117 12.42 51.61 77.67
C THR A 117 11.40 50.54 77.28
N CYS A 118 10.32 50.92 76.59
CA CYS A 118 9.33 49.96 76.12
C CYS A 118 9.92 49.00 75.08
N ARG A 119 10.75 49.51 74.17
CA ARG A 119 11.47 48.71 73.18
C ARG A 119 12.35 47.67 73.85
N GLU A 120 13.13 48.04 74.86
CA GLU A 120 14.03 47.11 75.57
C GLU A 120 13.27 45.96 76.24
N VAL A 121 12.16 46.26 76.92
CA VAL A 121 11.35 45.23 77.57
C VAL A 121 10.65 44.34 76.55
N LEU A 122 10.08 44.90 75.48
CA LEU A 122 9.44 44.12 74.41
C LEU A 122 10.47 43.28 73.63
N GLU A 123 11.67 43.80 73.39
CA GLU A 123 12.76 43.06 72.76
C GLU A 123 13.22 41.89 73.64
N GLY A 124 13.36 42.11 74.96
CA GLY A 124 13.70 41.06 75.92
C GLY A 124 12.68 39.92 75.94
N ASN A 125 11.39 40.27 76.02
CA ASN A 125 10.30 39.30 75.98
C ASN A 125 10.21 38.58 74.63
N MET A 126 10.37 39.31 73.53
CA MET A 126 10.39 38.71 72.19
C MET A 126 11.55 37.71 72.04
N ARG A 127 12.74 38.06 72.56
CA ARG A 127 13.92 37.20 72.58
C ARG A 127 13.67 35.90 73.36
N GLU A 128 13.01 35.98 74.51
CA GLU A 128 12.67 34.81 75.31
C GLU A 128 11.73 33.85 74.55
N ILE A 129 10.68 34.38 73.92
CA ILE A 129 9.71 33.56 73.17
C ILE A 129 10.35 32.95 71.92
N ILE A 130 11.24 33.66 71.23
CA ILE A 130 11.99 33.12 70.08
C ILE A 130 12.77 31.86 70.50
N GLY A 131 13.40 31.87 71.68
CA GLY A 131 14.18 30.72 72.18
C GLY A 131 13.34 29.47 72.46
N GLN A 132 12.03 29.61 72.65
CA GLN A 132 11.12 28.50 72.97
C GLN A 132 10.44 27.89 71.74
N ILE A 133 10.38 28.61 70.63
CA ILE A 133 9.62 28.22 69.43
C ILE A 133 10.56 27.79 68.30
N LYS A 134 10.09 26.88 67.44
CA LYS A 134 10.80 26.42 66.24
C LYS A 134 10.74 27.46 65.12
N LEU A 135 11.75 27.49 64.25
CA LEU A 135 11.79 28.44 63.12
C LEU A 135 10.56 28.30 62.21
N THR A 136 10.13 27.07 61.96
CA THR A 136 8.98 26.77 61.08
C THR A 136 7.68 27.35 61.62
N GLU A 137 7.42 27.24 62.92
CA GLU A 137 6.22 27.79 63.57
C GLU A 137 6.23 29.33 63.57
N LEU A 138 7.40 29.96 63.77
CA LEU A 138 7.56 31.41 63.71
C LEU A 138 7.21 31.99 62.33
N VAL A 139 7.67 31.32 61.25
CA VAL A 139 7.43 31.79 59.87
C VAL A 139 5.99 31.51 59.43
N GLN A 140 5.40 30.38 59.85
CA GLN A 140 4.05 29.99 59.48
C GLN A 140 2.96 30.77 60.23
N ASN A 141 3.10 30.93 61.55
CA ASN A 141 2.06 31.47 62.42
C ASN A 141 2.53 32.74 63.15
N ARG A 142 2.64 33.83 62.40
CA ARG A 142 3.13 35.13 62.91
C ARG A 142 2.25 35.72 64.01
N ASP A 143 0.93 35.56 63.88
CA ASP A 143 -0.04 36.10 64.84
C ASP A 143 0.01 35.36 66.18
N LEU A 144 0.19 34.04 66.16
CA LEU A 144 0.32 33.24 67.37
C LEU A 144 1.59 33.61 68.14
N PHE A 145 2.69 33.84 67.41
CA PHE A 145 3.92 34.33 68.01
C PHE A 145 3.73 35.74 68.61
N ALA A 146 3.08 36.66 67.90
CA ALA A 146 2.78 38.00 68.41
C ALA A 146 1.91 37.97 69.69
N GLN A 147 0.94 37.06 69.76
CA GLN A 147 0.11 36.83 70.95
C GLN A 147 0.94 36.33 72.13
N ARG A 148 1.79 35.31 71.92
CA ARG A 148 2.67 34.79 72.98
C ARG A 148 3.64 35.84 73.52
N VAL A 149 4.22 36.67 72.64
CA VAL A 149 5.07 37.79 73.05
C VAL A 149 4.29 38.82 73.87
N THR A 150 3.06 39.12 73.48
CA THR A 150 2.19 40.05 74.21
C THR A 150 1.81 39.51 75.59
N GLU A 151 1.44 38.23 75.68
CA GLU A 151 1.09 37.57 76.94
C GLU A 151 2.27 37.53 77.93
N ASN A 152 3.48 37.26 77.43
CA ASN A 152 4.70 37.24 78.26
C ASN A 152 5.12 38.65 78.71
N ALA A 153 4.96 39.66 77.84
CA ALA A 153 5.33 41.04 78.14
C ALA A 153 4.29 41.78 79.01
N LEU A 154 3.04 41.31 79.07
CA LEU A 154 1.95 41.99 79.78
C LEU A 154 2.27 42.27 81.26
N PRO A 155 2.81 41.31 82.06
CA PRO A 155 3.11 41.56 83.47
C PRO A 155 4.16 42.66 83.67
N ASP A 156 5.16 42.74 82.80
CA ASP A 156 6.23 43.73 82.91
C ASP A 156 5.77 45.11 82.43
N MET A 157 4.97 45.17 81.35
CA MET A 157 4.34 46.41 80.89
C MET A 157 3.36 46.98 81.92
N GLN A 158 2.57 46.13 82.58
CA GLN A 158 1.64 46.54 83.63
C GLN A 158 2.34 47.10 84.87
N LYS A 159 3.51 46.58 85.25
CA LYS A 159 4.33 47.17 86.34
C LYS A 159 4.75 48.59 86.02
N MET A 160 4.91 48.91 84.73
CA MET A 160 5.26 50.24 84.24
C MET A 160 4.04 51.13 83.95
N GLY A 161 2.83 50.58 84.05
CA GLY A 161 1.59 51.29 83.75
C GLY A 161 1.31 51.47 82.24
N ILE A 162 1.87 50.60 81.40
CA ILE A 162 1.73 50.63 79.95
C ILE A 162 0.81 49.49 79.49
N ASP A 163 -0.11 49.81 78.58
CA ASP A 163 -0.96 48.84 77.90
C ASP A 163 -0.43 48.59 76.48
N ILE A 164 -0.27 47.32 76.12
CA ILE A 164 -0.02 46.92 74.73
C ILE A 164 -1.38 46.87 74.02
N ILE A 165 -1.59 47.72 73.00
CA ILE A 165 -2.81 47.69 72.19
C ILE A 165 -2.73 46.60 71.14
N ASN A 166 -1.60 46.56 70.43
CA ASN A 166 -1.29 45.50 69.49
C ASN A 166 0.23 45.35 69.32
N LEU A 167 0.62 44.18 68.86
CA LEU A 167 1.97 43.86 68.45
C LEU A 167 1.88 43.10 67.13
N THR A 168 2.59 43.59 66.11
CA THR A 168 2.60 42.99 64.78
C THR A 168 4.04 42.72 64.36
N ILE A 169 4.29 41.53 63.84
CA ILE A 169 5.60 41.14 63.34
C ILE A 169 5.70 41.46 61.85
N GLN A 170 6.71 42.23 61.48
CA GLN A 170 6.93 42.66 60.10
C GLN A 170 7.73 41.64 59.32
N ASN A 171 8.89 41.23 59.87
CA ASN A 171 9.84 40.42 59.13
C ASN A 171 10.62 39.44 60.02
N PHE A 172 11.00 38.32 59.40
CA PHE A 172 11.94 37.35 59.95
C PHE A 172 13.10 37.25 58.97
N SER A 173 14.31 37.45 59.47
CA SER A 173 15.54 37.36 58.69
C SER A 173 16.51 36.41 59.36
N ASP A 174 17.31 35.71 58.58
CA ASP A 174 18.30 34.76 59.08
C ASP A 174 19.63 34.95 58.33
N LYS A 175 20.76 34.71 59.00
CA LYS A 175 22.09 34.89 58.40
C LYS A 175 22.49 33.77 57.45
N ASN A 176 21.94 32.58 57.63
CA ASN A 176 22.39 31.35 56.98
C ASN A 176 21.52 30.95 55.77
N GLY A 177 20.50 31.75 55.42
CA GLY A 177 19.55 31.47 54.35
C GLY A 177 18.63 30.27 54.62
N VAL A 178 18.47 29.82 55.86
CA VAL A 178 17.65 28.67 56.24
C VAL A 178 16.19 28.89 55.87
N ILE A 179 15.65 30.10 56.07
CA ILE A 179 14.25 30.41 55.71
C ILE A 179 14.06 30.29 54.18
N GLN A 180 15.03 30.76 53.40
CA GLN A 180 15.00 30.66 51.94
C GLN A 180 15.07 29.20 51.48
N ASN A 181 15.96 28.40 52.09
CA ASN A 181 16.11 26.98 51.80
C ASN A 181 14.85 26.16 52.14
N LEU A 182 14.18 26.48 53.25
CA LEU A 182 12.88 25.88 53.60
C LEU A 182 11.82 26.21 52.54
N GLY A 183 11.84 27.43 51.99
CA GLY A 183 10.99 27.81 50.87
C GLY A 183 11.27 26.97 49.61
N VAL A 184 12.54 26.79 49.26
CA VAL A 184 12.96 25.97 48.10
C VAL A 184 12.54 24.51 48.25
N ASP A 185 12.76 23.89 49.41
CA ASP A 185 12.34 22.51 49.67
C ASP A 185 10.81 22.36 49.57
N ASN A 186 10.06 23.28 50.19
CA ASN A 186 8.61 23.25 50.12
C ASN A 186 8.09 23.41 48.67
N ILE A 187 8.69 24.30 47.88
CA ILE A 187 8.37 24.46 46.45
C ILE A 187 8.67 23.16 45.68
N ALA A 188 9.81 22.52 45.92
CA ALA A 188 10.17 21.26 45.28
C ALA A 188 9.20 20.12 45.64
N GLN A 189 8.78 20.04 46.90
CA GLN A 189 7.78 19.07 47.36
C GLN A 189 6.40 19.32 46.72
N ILE A 190 5.94 20.59 46.68
CA ILE A 190 4.69 20.98 46.01
C ILE A 190 4.76 20.60 44.53
N GLN A 191 5.87 20.89 43.86
CA GLN A 191 6.05 20.57 42.45
C GLN A 191 6.12 19.06 42.19
N LYS A 192 6.79 18.29 43.05
CA LYS A 192 6.80 16.83 43.01
C LYS A 192 5.38 16.27 43.15
N ASN A 193 4.63 16.73 44.16
CA ASN A 193 3.26 16.28 44.40
C ASN A 193 2.33 16.66 43.24
N ALA A 194 2.48 17.86 42.68
CA ALA A 194 1.75 18.29 41.49
C ALA A 194 2.09 17.42 40.27
N ASN A 195 3.35 17.03 40.09
CA ASN A 195 3.76 16.13 39.00
C ASN A 195 3.20 14.72 39.18
N ILE A 196 3.18 14.18 40.40
CA ILE A 196 2.55 12.89 40.71
C ILE A 196 1.05 12.96 40.44
N ALA A 197 0.37 14.03 40.86
CA ALA A 197 -1.05 14.25 40.60
C ALA A 197 -1.33 14.35 39.09
N ARG A 198 -0.48 15.05 38.32
CA ARG A 198 -0.59 15.11 36.86
C ARG A 198 -0.40 13.75 36.21
N ALA A 199 0.65 13.02 36.56
CA ALA A 199 0.95 11.71 35.98
C ALA A 199 -0.14 10.67 36.29
N THR A 200 -0.71 10.70 37.51
CA THR A 200 -1.84 9.84 37.88
C THR A 200 -3.10 10.20 37.09
N ALA A 201 -3.43 11.49 36.98
CA ALA A 201 -4.54 11.95 36.14
C ALA A 201 -4.37 11.56 34.65
N GLU A 202 -3.19 11.77 34.08
CA GLU A 202 -2.88 11.38 32.69
C GLU A 202 -2.99 9.88 32.47
N ARG A 203 -2.48 9.07 33.41
CA ARG A 203 -2.62 7.61 33.38
C ARG A 203 -4.09 7.21 33.40
N ASP A 204 -4.89 7.80 34.27
CA ASP A 204 -6.30 7.45 34.41
C ASP A 204 -7.10 7.87 33.16
N VAL A 205 -6.79 9.03 32.56
CA VAL A 205 -7.32 9.45 31.25
C VAL A 205 -6.91 8.46 30.15
N ALA A 206 -5.65 8.01 30.13
CA ALA A 206 -5.17 7.05 29.14
C ALA A 206 -5.87 5.69 29.27
N ILE A 207 -6.08 5.20 30.50
CA ILE A 207 -6.84 3.96 30.78
C ILE A 207 -8.29 4.11 30.29
N ALA A 208 -8.96 5.21 30.63
CA ALA A 208 -10.33 5.47 30.19
C ALA A 208 -10.44 5.54 28.67
N LYS A 209 -9.47 6.20 28.01
CA LYS A 209 -9.40 6.29 26.55
C LYS A 209 -9.13 4.93 25.90
N ALA A 210 -8.24 4.12 26.46
CA ALA A 210 -7.94 2.78 25.97
C ALA A 210 -9.16 1.85 26.11
N ALA A 211 -9.84 1.88 27.25
CA ALA A 211 -11.08 1.12 27.46
C ALA A 211 -12.20 1.55 26.50
N ALA A 212 -12.37 2.85 26.27
CA ALA A 212 -13.32 3.37 25.31
C ALA A 212 -12.97 2.95 23.86
N ALA A 213 -11.69 2.98 23.49
CA ALA A 213 -11.22 2.55 22.17
C ALA A 213 -11.37 1.03 21.98
N GLU A 214 -11.09 0.21 22.99
CA GLU A 214 -11.31 -1.24 22.96
C GLU A 214 -12.80 -1.56 22.77
N ALA A 215 -13.68 -0.89 23.53
CA ALA A 215 -15.12 -1.04 23.38
C ALA A 215 -15.61 -0.64 21.98
N ALA A 216 -15.11 0.47 21.44
CA ALA A 216 -15.42 0.91 20.08
C ALA A 216 -14.94 -0.09 19.03
N ASN A 217 -13.68 -0.54 19.12
CA ASN A 217 -13.11 -1.52 18.19
C ASN A 217 -13.84 -2.87 18.24
N LYS A 218 -14.26 -3.31 19.43
CA LYS A 218 -15.05 -4.53 19.58
C LYS A 218 -16.42 -4.38 18.92
N ALA A 219 -17.11 -3.26 19.14
CA ALA A 219 -18.38 -2.97 18.48
C ALA A 219 -18.25 -2.92 16.95
N ASP A 220 -17.18 -2.31 16.44
CA ASP A 220 -16.88 -2.25 15.00
C ASP A 220 -16.55 -3.63 14.42
N ALA A 221 -15.77 -4.45 15.13
CA ALA A 221 -15.45 -5.81 14.72
C ALA A 221 -16.72 -6.69 14.68
N ASP A 222 -17.59 -6.58 15.69
CA ASP A 222 -18.87 -7.28 15.75
C ASP A 222 -19.83 -6.80 14.64
N ALA A 223 -19.83 -5.50 14.33
CA ALA A 223 -20.59 -4.94 13.22
C ALA A 223 -20.08 -5.47 11.86
N LYS A 224 -18.75 -5.46 11.64
CA LYS A 224 -18.13 -5.99 10.42
C LYS A 224 -18.39 -7.48 10.24
N THR A 225 -18.27 -8.27 11.31
CA THR A 225 -18.58 -9.71 11.28
C THR A 225 -20.01 -9.94 10.85
N ARG A 226 -20.99 -9.22 11.43
CA ARG A 226 -22.40 -9.30 11.03
C ARG A 226 -22.64 -8.92 9.56
N ILE A 227 -21.97 -7.88 9.07
CA ILE A 227 -22.06 -7.49 7.65
C ILE A 227 -21.50 -8.59 6.74
N ILE A 228 -20.36 -9.18 7.10
CA ILE A 228 -19.76 -10.28 6.33
C ILE A 228 -20.69 -11.50 6.34
N GLU A 229 -21.22 -11.90 7.50
CA GLU A 229 -22.17 -13.01 7.61
C GLU A 229 -23.42 -12.77 6.75
N GLN A 230 -23.98 -11.55 6.78
CA GLN A 230 -25.13 -11.18 5.94
C GLN A 230 -24.78 -11.22 4.44
N ASN A 231 -23.63 -10.68 4.04
CA ASN A 231 -23.20 -10.70 2.64
C ASN A 231 -22.90 -12.11 2.14
N THR A 232 -22.26 -12.95 2.96
CA THR A 232 -22.01 -14.36 2.66
C THR A 232 -23.33 -15.12 2.54
N ALA A 233 -24.27 -14.91 3.47
CA ALA A 233 -25.60 -15.53 3.40
C ALA A 233 -26.37 -15.09 2.15
N LEU A 234 -26.30 -13.80 1.79
CA LEU A 234 -26.91 -13.26 0.57
C LEU A 234 -26.27 -13.92 -0.67
N SER A 235 -24.94 -13.97 -0.74
CA SER A 235 -24.19 -14.55 -1.86
C SER A 235 -24.46 -16.05 -2.05
N LEU A 236 -24.55 -16.82 -0.95
CA LEU A 236 -24.96 -18.23 -1.00
C LEU A 236 -26.39 -18.36 -1.53
N ARG A 237 -27.31 -17.54 -1.04
CA ARG A 237 -28.71 -17.57 -1.46
C ARG A 237 -28.89 -17.17 -2.93
N GLU A 238 -28.13 -16.18 -3.41
CA GLU A 238 -28.07 -15.81 -4.82
C GLU A 238 -27.53 -16.96 -5.68
N SER A 239 -26.47 -17.64 -5.22
CA SER A 239 -25.90 -18.80 -5.91
C SER A 239 -26.91 -19.97 -5.97
N ASP A 240 -27.60 -20.27 -4.88
CA ASP A 240 -28.65 -21.29 -4.83
C ASP A 240 -29.82 -20.96 -5.78
N LEU A 241 -30.30 -19.71 -5.75
CA LEU A 241 -31.35 -19.24 -6.66
C LEU A 241 -30.91 -19.29 -8.11
N LYS A 242 -29.64 -18.99 -8.39
CA LYS A 242 -29.07 -19.08 -9.74
C LYS A 242 -28.98 -20.52 -10.21
N VAL A 243 -28.55 -21.47 -9.37
CA VAL A 243 -28.58 -22.90 -9.69
C VAL A 243 -30.01 -23.37 -9.99
N GLN A 244 -31.00 -22.94 -9.19
CA GLN A 244 -32.41 -23.25 -9.47
C GLN A 244 -32.89 -22.64 -10.79
N SER A 245 -32.56 -21.38 -11.07
CA SER A 245 -32.90 -20.70 -12.31
C SER A 245 -32.24 -21.34 -13.53
N ASP A 246 -30.94 -21.64 -13.46
CA ASP A 246 -30.17 -22.26 -14.54
C ASP A 246 -30.64 -23.71 -14.77
N SER A 247 -30.99 -24.45 -13.72
CA SER A 247 -31.60 -25.78 -13.85
C SER A 247 -32.96 -25.71 -14.52
N ALA A 248 -33.83 -24.78 -14.10
CA ALA A 248 -35.14 -24.57 -14.74
C ALA A 248 -35.00 -24.14 -16.21
N ARG A 249 -34.04 -23.27 -16.52
CA ARG A 249 -33.72 -22.85 -17.89
C ARG A 249 -33.17 -24.01 -18.72
N ALA A 250 -32.24 -24.80 -18.18
CA ALA A 250 -31.71 -25.98 -18.85
C ALA A 250 -32.81 -27.03 -19.13
N MET A 251 -33.75 -27.22 -18.19
CA MET A 251 -34.94 -28.07 -18.43
C MET A 251 -35.82 -27.52 -19.54
N ALA A 252 -36.06 -26.19 -19.57
CA ALA A 252 -36.84 -25.56 -20.63
C ALA A 252 -36.15 -25.66 -22.00
N ASP A 253 -34.84 -25.43 -22.07
CA ASP A 253 -34.04 -25.54 -23.29
C ASP A 253 -33.96 -26.99 -23.79
N ALA A 254 -33.77 -27.95 -22.88
CA ALA A 254 -33.80 -29.37 -23.21
C ALA A 254 -35.18 -29.83 -23.70
N ALA A 255 -36.26 -29.35 -23.08
CA ALA A 255 -37.62 -29.62 -23.53
C ALA A 255 -37.88 -29.01 -24.93
N TYR A 256 -37.39 -27.79 -25.18
CA TYR A 256 -37.51 -27.14 -26.48
C TYR A 256 -36.73 -27.89 -27.58
N GLU A 257 -35.47 -28.27 -27.32
CA GLU A 257 -34.68 -29.01 -28.30
C GLU A 257 -35.25 -30.42 -28.52
N LEU A 258 -35.76 -31.08 -27.47
CA LEU A 258 -36.48 -32.35 -27.61
C LEU A 258 -37.72 -32.21 -28.49
N GLU A 259 -38.54 -31.19 -28.28
CA GLU A 259 -39.71 -30.92 -29.12
C GLU A 259 -39.33 -30.60 -30.57
N LYS A 260 -38.24 -29.86 -30.78
CA LYS A 260 -37.69 -29.61 -32.12
C LYS A 260 -37.21 -30.88 -32.79
N GLN A 261 -36.51 -31.77 -32.07
CA GLN A 261 -36.08 -33.07 -32.57
C GLN A 261 -37.26 -33.98 -32.91
N LYS A 262 -38.30 -34.01 -32.06
CA LYS A 262 -39.57 -34.71 -32.38
C LYS A 262 -40.19 -34.16 -33.66
N ARG A 263 -40.33 -32.83 -33.79
CA ARG A 263 -40.85 -32.22 -35.02
C ARG A 263 -40.00 -32.56 -36.26
N LEU A 264 -38.67 -32.56 -36.14
CA LEU A 264 -37.78 -32.97 -37.24
C LEU A 264 -37.98 -34.45 -37.60
N GLN A 265 -38.12 -35.32 -36.60
CA GLN A 265 -38.45 -36.73 -36.82
C GLN A 265 -39.81 -36.88 -37.50
N ASP A 266 -40.83 -36.14 -37.08
CA ASP A 266 -42.15 -36.14 -37.73
C ASP A 266 -42.08 -35.65 -39.18
N ILE A 267 -41.35 -34.56 -39.44
CA ILE A 267 -41.11 -34.05 -40.80
C ILE A 267 -40.36 -35.09 -41.63
N TYR A 268 -39.35 -35.75 -41.06
CA TYR A 268 -38.58 -36.78 -41.74
C TYR A 268 -39.44 -38.01 -42.08
N ILE A 269 -40.28 -38.47 -41.14
CA ILE A 269 -41.25 -39.54 -41.40
C ILE A 269 -42.23 -39.11 -42.49
N ALA A 270 -42.75 -37.89 -42.43
CA ALA A 270 -43.63 -37.35 -43.46
C ALA A 270 -42.93 -37.25 -44.83
N SER A 271 -41.66 -36.86 -44.90
CA SER A 271 -40.90 -36.82 -46.14
C SER A 271 -40.61 -38.21 -46.70
N ILE A 272 -40.25 -39.18 -45.86
CA ILE A 272 -40.06 -40.57 -46.27
C ILE A 272 -41.38 -41.15 -46.79
N ASN A 273 -42.50 -40.88 -46.12
CA ASN A 273 -43.82 -41.28 -46.61
C ASN A 273 -44.18 -40.62 -47.94
N ALA A 274 -43.84 -39.34 -48.12
CA ALA A 274 -44.01 -38.64 -49.40
C ALA A 274 -43.13 -39.22 -50.51
N ASP A 275 -41.88 -39.58 -50.20
CA ASP A 275 -40.94 -40.23 -51.14
C ASP A 275 -41.37 -41.65 -51.51
N ILE A 276 -41.92 -42.41 -50.54
CA ILE A 276 -42.54 -43.72 -50.80
C ILE A 276 -43.74 -43.53 -51.72
N ALA A 277 -44.65 -42.61 -51.42
CA ALA A 277 -45.81 -42.33 -52.27
C ALA A 277 -45.41 -41.87 -53.68
N LYS A 278 -44.32 -41.09 -53.81
CA LYS A 278 -43.76 -40.70 -55.11
C LYS A 278 -43.21 -41.91 -55.86
N ARG A 279 -42.42 -42.77 -55.21
CA ARG A 279 -41.88 -44.00 -55.81
C ARG A 279 -42.98 -44.99 -56.19
N GLU A 280 -44.01 -45.17 -55.35
CA GLU A 280 -45.18 -45.99 -55.68
C GLU A 280 -45.88 -45.46 -56.94
N ARG A 281 -46.08 -44.14 -57.05
CA ARG A 281 -46.62 -43.52 -58.27
C ARG A 281 -45.70 -43.67 -59.49
N GLU A 282 -44.38 -43.58 -59.32
CA GLU A 282 -43.40 -43.81 -60.40
C GLU A 282 -43.42 -45.28 -60.87
N VAL A 283 -43.54 -46.24 -59.95
CA VAL A 283 -43.70 -47.66 -60.28
C VAL A 283 -45.05 -47.90 -60.97
N GLU A 284 -46.13 -47.28 -60.51
CA GLU A 284 -47.45 -47.37 -61.14
C GLU A 284 -47.45 -46.78 -62.57
N LEU A 285 -46.81 -45.62 -62.76
CA LEU A 285 -46.62 -45.02 -64.09
C LEU A 285 -45.75 -45.92 -64.98
N GLY A 286 -44.66 -46.48 -64.44
CA GLY A 286 -43.81 -47.42 -65.15
C GLY A 286 -44.56 -48.69 -65.58
N GLN A 287 -45.42 -49.25 -64.71
CA GLN A 287 -46.29 -50.37 -65.06
C GLN A 287 -47.28 -50.00 -66.18
N LYS A 288 -47.90 -48.82 -66.11
CA LYS A 288 -48.79 -48.31 -67.17
C LYS A 288 -48.06 -48.08 -68.49
N GLU A 289 -46.81 -47.61 -68.46
CA GLU A 289 -45.98 -47.46 -69.66
C GLU A 289 -45.60 -48.81 -70.27
N VAL A 290 -45.25 -49.80 -69.45
CA VAL A 290 -45.00 -51.18 -69.92
C VAL A 290 -46.25 -51.76 -70.57
N GLU A 291 -47.43 -51.62 -69.95
CA GLU A 291 -48.70 -52.09 -70.53
C GLU A 291 -49.03 -51.40 -71.87
N LEU A 292 -48.79 -50.09 -71.98
CA LEU A 292 -48.95 -49.36 -73.25
C LEU A 292 -47.95 -49.84 -74.31
N ARG A 293 -46.72 -50.14 -73.91
CA ARG A 293 -45.64 -50.62 -74.78
C ARG A 293 -45.90 -52.04 -75.26
N GLU A 294 -46.42 -52.92 -74.41
CA GLU A 294 -46.91 -54.25 -74.78
C GLU A 294 -48.04 -54.16 -75.81
N LYS A 295 -49.05 -53.32 -75.57
CA LYS A 295 -50.15 -53.10 -76.54
C LYS A 295 -49.66 -52.54 -77.88
N ARG A 296 -48.65 -51.65 -77.87
CA ARG A 296 -48.02 -51.13 -79.11
C ARG A 296 -47.25 -52.21 -79.86
N LEU A 297 -46.43 -53.00 -79.16
CA LEU A 297 -45.66 -54.09 -79.75
C LEU A 297 -46.57 -55.20 -80.28
N GLU A 298 -47.65 -55.55 -79.56
CA GLU A 298 -48.63 -56.52 -80.03
C GLU A 298 -49.34 -56.06 -81.32
N ALA A 299 -49.71 -54.78 -81.40
CA ALA A 299 -50.29 -54.20 -82.62
C ALA A 299 -49.31 -54.18 -83.81
N GLU A 300 -48.02 -53.93 -83.56
CA GLU A 300 -46.98 -53.95 -84.59
C GLU A 300 -46.67 -55.38 -85.07
N ILE A 301 -46.58 -56.34 -84.15
CA ILE A 301 -46.32 -57.75 -84.45
C ILE A 301 -47.51 -58.37 -85.18
N LYS A 302 -48.77 -58.11 -84.77
CA LYS A 302 -49.96 -58.60 -85.51
C LYS A 302 -50.00 -58.07 -86.94
N LYS A 303 -49.73 -56.77 -87.15
CA LYS A 303 -49.70 -56.19 -88.50
C LYS A 303 -48.55 -56.75 -89.36
N LYS A 304 -47.36 -56.97 -88.78
CA LYS A 304 -46.24 -57.63 -89.47
C LYS A 304 -46.54 -59.10 -89.78
N ALA A 305 -47.18 -59.82 -88.86
CA ALA A 305 -47.56 -61.23 -89.05
C ALA A 305 -48.68 -61.41 -90.10
N GLU A 306 -49.67 -60.51 -90.14
CA GLU A 306 -50.70 -60.53 -91.19
C GLU A 306 -50.13 -60.18 -92.57
N ALA A 307 -49.20 -59.22 -92.65
CA ALA A 307 -48.50 -58.87 -93.89
C ALA A 307 -47.62 -60.02 -94.41
N GLU A 308 -46.88 -60.72 -93.53
CA GLU A 308 -46.07 -61.88 -93.92
C GLU A 308 -46.91 -63.10 -94.33
N LYS A 309 -48.08 -63.31 -93.72
CA LYS A 309 -48.98 -64.40 -94.08
C LYS A 309 -49.57 -64.20 -95.48
N TYR A 310 -49.99 -62.98 -95.81
CA TYR A 310 -50.48 -62.62 -97.15
C TYR A 310 -49.38 -62.70 -98.22
N ALA A 311 -48.14 -62.30 -97.89
CA ALA A 311 -46.99 -62.44 -98.79
C ALA A 311 -46.62 -63.92 -99.05
N LYS A 312 -46.70 -64.79 -98.03
CA LYS A 312 -46.43 -66.23 -98.17
C LYS A 312 -47.52 -66.98 -98.95
N GLU A 313 -48.79 -66.59 -98.85
CA GLU A 313 -49.88 -67.15 -99.66
C GLU A 313 -49.73 -66.81 -101.16
N GLN A 314 -49.34 -65.57 -101.50
CA GLN A 314 -49.07 -65.18 -102.89
C GLN A 314 -47.80 -65.83 -103.46
N ALA A 315 -46.74 -65.97 -102.65
CA ALA A 315 -45.51 -66.66 -103.06
C ALA A 315 -45.74 -68.17 -103.29
N ALA A 316 -46.58 -68.81 -102.48
CA ALA A 316 -46.94 -70.22 -102.65
C ALA A 316 -47.82 -70.47 -103.88
N ALA A 317 -48.71 -69.54 -104.24
CA ALA A 317 -49.50 -69.59 -105.47
C ALA A 317 -48.64 -69.42 -106.74
N ALA A 318 -47.62 -68.54 -106.71
CA ALA A 318 -46.68 -68.36 -107.81
C ALA A 318 -45.75 -69.57 -108.01
N ALA A 319 -45.29 -70.20 -106.93
CA ALA A 319 -44.41 -71.39 -107.01
C ALA A 319 -45.10 -72.64 -107.59
N LEU A 320 -46.42 -72.80 -107.40
CA LEU A 320 -47.20 -73.87 -108.02
C LEU A 320 -47.37 -73.68 -109.54
N PHE A 321 -47.53 -72.43 -109.98
CA PHE A 321 -47.68 -72.07 -111.40
C PHE A 321 -46.35 -72.26 -112.18
N GLU A 322 -45.21 -71.90 -111.59
CA GLU A 322 -43.89 -72.14 -112.20
C GLU A 322 -43.51 -73.62 -112.26
N ARG A 323 -43.88 -74.43 -111.26
CA ARG A 323 -43.65 -75.89 -111.30
C ARG A 323 -44.46 -76.62 -112.36
N GLN A 324 -45.67 -76.17 -112.68
CA GLN A 324 -46.48 -76.75 -113.77
C GLN A 324 -45.90 -76.42 -115.15
N ARG A 325 -45.41 -75.20 -115.37
CA ARG A 325 -44.75 -74.81 -116.64
C ARG A 325 -43.35 -75.41 -116.81
N ALA A 326 -42.58 -75.60 -115.74
CA ALA A 326 -41.27 -76.26 -115.80
C ALA A 326 -41.36 -77.76 -116.15
N ALA A 327 -42.47 -78.42 -115.77
CA ALA A 327 -42.73 -79.83 -116.10
C ALA A 327 -43.23 -80.05 -117.55
N GLU A 328 -43.86 -79.05 -118.17
CA GLU A 328 -44.23 -79.07 -119.60
C GLU A 328 -43.05 -78.72 -120.52
N ALA A 329 -42.15 -77.82 -120.09
CA ALA A 329 -40.96 -77.44 -120.85
C ALA A 329 -39.92 -78.58 -120.97
N THR A 330 -39.73 -79.36 -119.90
CA THR A 330 -38.77 -80.49 -119.89
C THR A 330 -39.20 -81.66 -120.79
N LYS A 331 -40.49 -81.85 -121.07
CA LYS A 331 -40.97 -82.88 -122.02
C LYS A 331 -40.76 -82.50 -123.49
N PHE A 332 -40.70 -81.22 -123.80
CA PHE A 332 -40.51 -80.70 -125.17
C PHE A 332 -39.03 -80.64 -125.57
N GLU A 333 -38.14 -80.34 -124.62
CA GLU A 333 -36.68 -80.31 -124.85
C GLU A 333 -36.06 -81.71 -125.03
N LEU A 334 -36.58 -82.73 -124.34
CA LEU A 334 -36.15 -84.13 -124.49
C LEU A 334 -36.55 -84.76 -125.85
N GLN A 335 -37.59 -84.25 -126.51
CA GLN A 335 -38.02 -84.74 -127.84
C GLN A 335 -37.20 -84.12 -128.99
N GLN A 336 -36.77 -82.85 -128.87
CA GLN A 336 -35.89 -82.23 -129.88
C GLN A 336 -34.40 -82.58 -129.69
N ALA A 337 -33.95 -82.89 -128.47
CA ALA A 337 -32.59 -83.34 -128.20
C ALA A 337 -32.29 -84.72 -128.84
N ALA A 338 -33.27 -85.62 -128.92
CA ALA A 338 -33.12 -86.95 -129.54
C ALA A 338 -33.05 -86.92 -131.09
N GLU A 339 -33.55 -85.87 -131.74
CA GLU A 339 -33.43 -85.65 -133.21
C GLU A 339 -32.16 -84.88 -133.59
N ALA A 340 -31.62 -84.05 -132.69
CA ALA A 340 -30.39 -83.28 -132.94
C ALA A 340 -29.09 -84.08 -132.68
N GLU A 341 -29.13 -85.16 -131.90
CA GLU A 341 -27.97 -86.00 -131.60
C GLU A 341 -27.56 -86.93 -132.78
N LYS A 342 -28.49 -87.27 -133.69
CA LYS A 342 -28.21 -88.08 -134.89
C LYS A 342 -27.46 -87.33 -135.99
N ILE A 343 -27.46 -86.00 -136.01
CA ILE A 343 -26.81 -85.19 -137.04
C ILE A 343 -25.43 -84.65 -136.59
N LYS A 344 -25.18 -84.55 -135.28
CA LYS A 344 -23.87 -84.13 -134.72
C LYS A 344 -22.83 -85.26 -134.64
N ALA A 345 -23.25 -86.52 -134.56
CA ALA A 345 -22.35 -87.68 -134.53
C ALA A 345 -21.65 -87.98 -135.89
N GLU A 346 -22.14 -87.45 -137.01
CA GLU A 346 -21.50 -87.60 -138.34
C GLU A 346 -20.49 -86.50 -138.68
N ALA A 347 -20.51 -85.35 -137.98
CA ALA A 347 -19.62 -84.21 -138.24
C ALA A 347 -18.34 -84.20 -137.37
N GLU A 348 -18.33 -84.85 -136.19
CA GLU A 348 -17.16 -84.86 -135.30
C GLU A 348 -16.09 -85.89 -135.70
N LYS A 349 -16.41 -86.91 -136.51
CA LYS A 349 -15.42 -87.83 -137.09
C LYS A 349 -14.47 -87.17 -138.10
N PHE A 350 -14.80 -85.99 -138.63
CA PHE A 350 -14.00 -85.30 -139.66
C PHE A 350 -13.06 -84.21 -139.10
N LYS A 351 -13.24 -83.77 -137.84
CA LYS A 351 -12.37 -82.75 -137.19
C LYS A 351 -11.27 -83.33 -136.31
N ALA A 352 -11.43 -84.57 -135.80
CA ALA A 352 -10.41 -85.26 -135.01
C ALA A 352 -9.13 -85.65 -135.79
N ILE A 353 -9.10 -85.51 -137.13
CA ILE A 353 -7.96 -85.90 -137.98
C ILE A 353 -6.99 -84.72 -138.27
N GLN A 354 -7.40 -83.47 -138.03
CA GLN A 354 -6.56 -82.28 -138.32
C GLN A 354 -5.91 -81.65 -137.07
N GLU A 355 -6.40 -81.93 -135.86
CA GLU A 355 -5.84 -81.36 -134.62
C GLU A 355 -4.64 -82.16 -134.05
N ALA A 356 -4.36 -83.35 -134.59
CA ALA A 356 -3.24 -84.19 -134.18
C ALA A 356 -1.87 -83.78 -134.75
N GLU A 357 -1.80 -82.93 -135.79
CA GLU A 357 -0.53 -82.46 -136.39
C GLU A 357 -0.03 -81.13 -135.80
N ALA A 358 -0.90 -80.31 -135.19
CA ALA A 358 -0.51 -79.01 -134.62
C ALA A 358 0.09 -79.10 -133.20
N LEU A 359 -0.05 -80.25 -132.53
CA LEU A 359 0.42 -80.45 -131.15
C LEU A 359 1.91 -80.86 -131.06
N LYS A 360 2.54 -81.31 -132.16
CA LYS A 360 3.97 -81.69 -132.19
C LYS A 360 4.93 -80.50 -132.34
N ALA A 361 4.49 -79.38 -132.92
CA ALA A 361 5.34 -78.20 -133.15
C ALA A 361 5.48 -77.26 -131.92
N LYS A 362 4.56 -77.34 -130.95
CA LYS A 362 4.62 -76.51 -129.72
C LYS A 362 5.49 -77.12 -128.60
N ALA A 363 5.95 -78.37 -128.75
CA ALA A 363 6.75 -79.08 -127.76
C ALA A 363 8.27 -78.95 -127.98
N GLU A 364 8.73 -78.67 -129.21
CA GLU A 364 10.15 -78.38 -129.50
C GLU A 364 10.53 -76.92 -129.24
N ALA A 365 9.51 -76.04 -129.18
CA ALA A 365 9.52 -74.64 -128.80
C ALA A 365 10.61 -74.25 -127.80
N GLU A 366 10.36 -74.43 -126.51
CA GLU A 366 11.07 -73.57 -125.56
C GLU A 366 11.54 -74.33 -124.33
N ARG A 367 12.10 -75.51 -124.59
CA ARG A 367 13.33 -75.99 -123.92
C ARG A 367 14.48 -74.96 -123.98
N ILE A 368 14.43 -73.98 -124.89
CA ILE A 368 15.40 -72.86 -125.01
C ILE A 368 15.19 -71.78 -123.93
N MET A 369 13.97 -71.58 -123.43
CA MET A 369 13.72 -70.64 -122.33
C MET A 369 14.26 -71.16 -120.98
N ALA A 370 14.56 -72.45 -120.88
CA ALA A 370 15.15 -73.07 -119.68
C ALA A 370 16.67 -72.83 -119.54
N GLU A 371 17.38 -72.41 -120.58
CA GLU A 371 18.82 -72.07 -120.50
C GLU A 371 19.08 -70.65 -119.95
N GLN A 372 18.08 -69.77 -119.96
CA GLN A 372 18.19 -68.39 -119.45
C GLN A 372 18.01 -68.26 -117.92
N LYS A 373 17.77 -69.37 -117.20
CA LYS A 373 17.70 -69.38 -115.73
C LYS A 373 19.03 -69.16 -115.00
N ALA A 374 20.18 -68.98 -115.65
CA ALA A 374 21.48 -69.05 -114.98
C ALA A 374 22.27 -67.72 -114.82
N ALA A 375 21.88 -66.61 -115.46
CA ALA A 375 22.68 -65.37 -115.44
C ALA A 375 22.25 -64.34 -114.37
N GLY A 376 20.97 -64.33 -113.96
CA GLY A 376 20.42 -63.29 -113.06
C GLY A 376 20.81 -63.42 -111.58
N ILE A 377 21.28 -64.59 -111.16
CA ILE A 377 21.64 -64.88 -109.75
C ILE A 377 23.04 -64.33 -109.38
N LEU A 378 23.84 -63.87 -110.36
CA LEU A 378 25.16 -63.26 -110.13
C LEU A 378 25.14 -61.73 -110.00
N ALA A 379 24.09 -61.04 -110.47
CA ALA A 379 24.05 -59.56 -110.50
C ALA A 379 23.51 -58.92 -109.22
N ILE A 380 22.70 -59.63 -108.44
CA ILE A 380 22.10 -59.11 -107.20
C ILE A 380 23.04 -59.29 -105.99
N GLY A 381 23.89 -60.33 -106.00
CA GLY A 381 24.95 -60.53 -104.98
C GLY A 381 26.17 -59.60 -105.13
N ALA A 382 26.41 -59.04 -106.31
CA ALA A 382 27.49 -58.07 -106.55
C ALA A 382 27.13 -56.65 -106.05
N ALA A 383 25.83 -56.31 -106.01
CA ALA A 383 25.33 -54.99 -105.59
C ALA A 383 25.31 -54.80 -104.06
N GLU A 384 25.20 -55.88 -103.27
CA GLU A 384 25.26 -55.82 -101.80
C GLU A 384 26.69 -55.71 -101.25
N ALA A 385 27.70 -56.18 -102.00
CA ALA A 385 29.12 -56.06 -101.63
C ALA A 385 29.68 -54.64 -101.88
N GLU A 386 29.25 -53.95 -102.94
CA GLU A 386 29.66 -52.57 -103.24
C GLU A 386 29.09 -51.53 -102.25
N ALA A 387 27.94 -51.82 -101.64
CA ALA A 387 27.33 -50.99 -100.61
C ALA A 387 28.09 -51.04 -99.26
N ILE A 388 28.80 -52.13 -99.00
CA ILE A 388 29.63 -52.33 -97.80
C ILE A 388 31.01 -51.65 -97.98
N GLU A 389 31.59 -51.65 -99.19
CA GLU A 389 32.82 -50.91 -99.49
C GLU A 389 32.63 -49.38 -99.48
N ARG A 390 31.48 -48.85 -99.93
CA ARG A 390 31.21 -47.39 -99.85
C ARG A 390 30.90 -46.91 -98.43
N LYS A 391 30.38 -47.76 -97.53
CA LYS A 391 30.24 -47.44 -96.10
C LYS A 391 31.59 -47.46 -95.36
N ALA A 392 32.52 -48.33 -95.76
CA ALA A 392 33.88 -48.35 -95.21
C ALA A 392 34.75 -47.13 -95.67
N LEU A 393 34.46 -46.54 -96.83
CA LEU A 393 35.10 -45.30 -97.30
C LEU A 393 34.55 -44.02 -96.62
N ALA A 394 33.33 -44.06 -96.07
CA ALA A 394 32.78 -42.98 -95.23
C ALA A 394 33.34 -43.01 -93.79
N MET A 395 33.68 -44.20 -93.28
CA MET A 395 34.40 -44.39 -92.00
C MET A 395 35.84 -43.86 -92.00
N LYS A 396 36.38 -43.43 -93.15
CA LYS A 396 37.75 -42.92 -93.27
C LYS A 396 37.84 -41.39 -93.36
N LYS A 397 36.72 -40.64 -93.32
CA LYS A 397 36.77 -39.19 -93.61
C LYS A 397 35.95 -38.22 -92.77
N MET A 398 35.20 -38.63 -91.75
CA MET A 398 34.73 -37.67 -90.74
C MET A 398 34.73 -38.27 -89.34
N GLU A 399 35.62 -37.70 -88.54
CA GLU A 399 35.86 -37.86 -87.11
C GLU A 399 34.63 -37.53 -86.24
N ASN A 400 34.47 -38.37 -85.22
CA ASN A 400 34.03 -38.05 -83.86
C ASN A 400 32.53 -37.95 -83.54
N ALA A 401 32.24 -38.73 -82.48
CA ALA A 401 31.17 -38.57 -81.50
C ALA A 401 29.79 -39.13 -81.87
N SER A 402 29.71 -40.45 -82.04
CA SER A 402 28.51 -41.20 -81.66
C SER A 402 28.74 -41.87 -80.30
N ILE A 403 28.09 -41.28 -79.32
CA ILE A 403 27.53 -41.84 -78.09
C ILE A 403 27.62 -43.38 -78.01
N LEU A 404 28.52 -43.91 -77.17
CA LEU A 404 28.33 -45.16 -76.40
C LEU A 404 29.45 -45.32 -75.33
N GLU A 405 29.43 -44.49 -74.28
CA GLU A 405 30.15 -44.74 -73.02
C GLU A 405 29.11 -44.82 -71.89
N LEU A 406 28.19 -45.77 -72.04
CA LEU A 406 27.22 -46.13 -71.01
C LEU A 406 27.06 -47.64 -71.05
N ILE A 407 27.62 -48.29 -70.02
CA ILE A 407 27.41 -49.67 -69.55
C ILE A 407 28.50 -50.69 -69.98
N LEU A 408 29.29 -51.09 -68.97
CA LEU A 408 30.20 -52.26 -68.86
C LEU A 408 31.61 -52.03 -69.44
N ASN A 409 32.73 -52.32 -68.79
CA ASN A 409 33.08 -53.00 -67.54
C ASN A 409 34.61 -52.81 -67.42
N SER A 410 35.14 -52.27 -66.34
CA SER A 410 35.58 -53.00 -65.13
C SER A 410 37.08 -53.33 -65.13
N ASN A 411 37.64 -53.36 -63.91
CA ASN A 411 39.03 -53.60 -63.47
C ASN A 411 39.94 -52.36 -63.49
N VAL A 412 40.48 -51.89 -62.37
CA VAL A 412 41.13 -52.67 -61.29
C VAL A 412 41.15 -51.88 -59.96
N LEU A 413 40.89 -52.58 -58.83
CA LEU A 413 41.51 -52.43 -57.49
C LEU A 413 42.76 -51.52 -57.47
N PRO A 414 43.07 -50.60 -56.50
CA PRO A 414 42.85 -50.69 -55.03
C PRO A 414 42.94 -49.36 -54.18
N GLU A 415 41.95 -48.99 -53.36
CA GLU A 415 42.16 -48.02 -52.23
C GLU A 415 41.91 -48.66 -50.84
N MET A 416 42.03 -49.99 -50.77
CA MET A 416 41.96 -50.77 -49.53
C MET A 416 43.33 -51.11 -48.92
N ILE A 417 44.47 -50.73 -49.53
CA ILE A 417 45.81 -50.99 -48.96
C ILE A 417 46.77 -49.88 -49.44
N ARG A 418 47.41 -49.17 -48.48
CA ARG A 418 48.56 -48.22 -48.64
C ARG A 418 48.31 -46.72 -48.39
N ALA A 419 47.48 -46.39 -47.41
CA ALA A 419 47.82 -45.34 -46.43
C ALA A 419 47.96 -45.95 -45.02
N ALA A 420 48.51 -47.17 -44.99
CA ALA A 420 49.12 -47.82 -43.84
C ALA A 420 50.56 -47.31 -43.69
N ALA A 421 50.70 -46.06 -43.28
CA ALA A 421 51.94 -45.50 -42.78
C ALA A 421 51.56 -44.51 -41.67
N GLU A 422 52.04 -44.81 -40.47
CA GLU A 422 51.90 -44.04 -39.23
C GLU A 422 50.58 -44.28 -38.46
N PRO A 423 50.55 -45.28 -37.58
CA PRO A 423 49.36 -46.00 -37.17
C PRO A 423 48.65 -45.34 -35.99
N ILE A 424 47.36 -45.64 -35.85
CA ILE A 424 46.70 -45.72 -34.55
C ILE A 424 47.37 -46.87 -33.78
N GLY A 425 47.92 -46.61 -32.59
CA GLY A 425 48.12 -47.68 -31.60
C GLY A 425 49.51 -47.86 -31.01
N ASP A 426 50.06 -46.83 -30.36
CA ASP A 426 50.77 -47.07 -29.10
C ASP A 426 49.78 -46.83 -27.95
N ALA A 427 48.84 -47.76 -27.84
CA ALA A 427 48.08 -47.93 -26.61
C ALA A 427 49.03 -48.52 -25.55
N PHE A 428 49.07 -47.87 -24.38
CA PHE A 428 49.61 -48.37 -23.12
C PHE A 428 51.12 -48.61 -23.03
N SER A 429 51.87 -47.62 -22.52
CA SER A 429 52.92 -47.92 -21.54
C SER A 429 53.31 -46.69 -20.70
N LYS A 430 52.82 -46.70 -19.46
CA LYS A 430 53.56 -46.40 -18.23
C LYS A 430 54.43 -45.12 -18.15
N ILE A 431 54.06 -44.31 -17.16
CA ILE A 431 54.93 -43.82 -16.07
C ILE A 431 56.27 -43.18 -16.50
N GLY A 432 56.38 -41.88 -16.22
CA GLY A 432 57.61 -41.36 -15.62
C GLY A 432 58.03 -39.93 -15.99
N SER A 433 57.77 -38.99 -15.07
CA SER A 433 58.62 -37.83 -14.71
C SER A 433 58.81 -36.70 -15.74
N ILE A 434 58.81 -35.39 -15.45
CA ILE A 434 58.72 -34.56 -14.23
C ILE A 434 58.59 -33.09 -14.73
N THR A 435 57.66 -32.29 -14.16
CA THR A 435 57.83 -30.92 -13.60
C THR A 435 58.29 -29.76 -14.51
N MET A 436 57.86 -28.48 -14.45
CA MET A 436 56.88 -27.58 -13.80
C MET A 436 56.91 -26.29 -14.70
N TYR A 437 55.95 -25.35 -14.77
CA TYR A 437 55.43 -24.46 -13.74
C TYR A 437 54.24 -23.66 -14.33
N GLY A 438 53.27 -23.30 -13.48
CA GLY A 438 52.49 -22.06 -13.63
C GLY A 438 50.97 -22.23 -13.68
N GLU A 439 50.37 -22.30 -12.48
CA GLU A 439 49.03 -21.81 -12.06
C GLU A 439 47.89 -21.75 -13.10
N GLY A 440 46.75 -22.43 -12.96
CA GLY A 440 46.01 -22.72 -11.74
C GLY A 440 45.43 -21.44 -11.14
N ASN A 441 44.18 -21.07 -11.44
CA ASN A 441 43.07 -21.31 -10.51
C ASN A 441 41.73 -20.81 -11.07
N SER A 442 40.76 -21.69 -10.95
CA SER A 442 39.33 -21.48 -11.10
C SER A 442 38.77 -20.48 -10.08
N ALA A 443 38.24 -19.36 -10.55
CA ALA A 443 37.22 -18.59 -9.85
C ALA A 443 36.27 -17.96 -10.88
N ARG A 444 35.21 -18.70 -11.19
CA ARG A 444 34.10 -18.27 -12.02
C ARG A 444 33.37 -17.09 -11.35
N LEU A 445 33.01 -16.09 -12.16
CA LEU A 445 31.70 -15.40 -12.10
C LEU A 445 31.35 -14.55 -10.85
N ALA A 446 32.33 -14.16 -10.02
CA ALA A 446 32.07 -13.33 -8.82
C ALA A 446 32.55 -11.85 -8.93
N GLU A 447 33.03 -11.42 -10.10
CA GLU A 447 33.68 -10.09 -10.28
C GLU A 447 32.85 -9.09 -11.11
N GLU A 448 31.64 -9.46 -11.57
CA GLU A 448 30.78 -8.61 -12.43
C GLU A 448 29.56 -7.98 -11.73
N ILE A 449 29.41 -8.15 -10.40
CA ILE A 449 28.28 -7.59 -9.64
C ILE A 449 28.69 -6.36 -8.79
N ASN A 450 29.99 -6.13 -8.57
CA ASN A 450 30.47 -4.97 -7.79
C ASN A 450 30.61 -3.67 -8.61
N THR A 451 30.53 -3.73 -9.94
CA THR A 451 30.82 -2.56 -10.81
C THR A 451 29.57 -1.76 -11.19
N ILE A 452 28.36 -2.27 -10.95
CA ILE A 452 27.09 -1.58 -11.29
C ILE A 452 26.59 -0.69 -10.13
N THR A 453 27.01 -0.97 -8.89
CA THR A 453 26.54 -0.26 -7.69
C THR A 453 27.28 1.08 -7.45
N SER A 454 28.46 1.29 -8.06
CA SER A 454 29.21 2.54 -7.92
C SER A 454 28.74 3.68 -8.84
N GLN A 455 28.05 3.37 -9.96
CA GLN A 455 27.61 4.37 -10.94
C GLN A 455 26.26 5.03 -10.62
N VAL A 456 25.42 4.43 -9.78
CA VAL A 456 24.11 4.99 -9.40
C VAL A 456 24.23 5.99 -8.24
N THR A 457 25.18 5.79 -7.33
CA THR A 457 25.34 6.61 -6.11
C THR A 457 25.96 7.98 -6.40
N GLN A 458 26.71 8.13 -7.50
CA GLN A 458 27.38 9.38 -7.87
C GLN A 458 26.46 10.39 -8.61
N SER A 459 25.33 9.93 -9.16
CA SER A 459 24.35 10.79 -9.84
C SER A 459 23.35 11.44 -8.88
N ILE A 460 23.10 10.85 -7.70
CA ILE A 460 22.17 11.39 -6.70
C ILE A 460 22.80 12.54 -5.89
N GLN A 461 24.12 12.56 -5.78
CA GLN A 461 24.85 13.57 -5.00
C GLN A 461 25.02 14.91 -5.75
N GLN A 462 24.91 14.94 -7.08
CA GLN A 462 24.93 16.17 -7.88
C GLN A 462 23.54 16.81 -8.08
N SER A 463 22.45 16.09 -7.81
CA SER A 463 21.09 16.60 -8.03
C SER A 463 20.49 17.36 -6.85
N LEU A 464 21.07 17.26 -5.64
CA LEU A 464 20.46 17.83 -4.43
C LEU A 464 21.27 18.92 -3.72
N GLY A 465 22.46 19.29 -4.20
CA GLY A 465 23.14 20.55 -3.85
C GLY A 465 23.30 20.89 -2.35
N LEU A 466 23.14 19.92 -1.45
CA LEU A 466 23.13 20.13 0.00
C LEU A 466 24.17 19.20 0.64
N ASP A 467 25.23 19.82 1.14
CA ASP A 467 26.35 19.16 1.80
C ASP A 467 26.01 18.89 3.28
N LEU A 468 25.64 17.65 3.59
CA LEU A 468 25.30 17.17 4.94
C LEU A 468 26.46 17.31 5.96
N LYS A 469 27.70 17.60 5.53
CA LYS A 469 28.80 17.94 6.44
C LYS A 469 28.76 19.38 6.94
N SER A 470 28.15 20.30 6.17
CA SER A 470 28.04 21.72 6.55
C SER A 470 26.92 21.98 7.58
N VAL A 471 25.82 21.23 7.49
CA VAL A 471 24.67 21.34 8.41
C VAL A 471 25.00 20.77 9.80
N LEU A 472 25.82 19.72 9.87
CA LEU A 472 26.24 19.14 11.15
C LEU A 472 27.30 19.99 11.87
N ALA A 473 28.16 20.70 11.12
CA ALA A 473 29.15 21.62 11.69
C ALA A 473 28.52 22.91 12.24
N GLY A 474 27.45 23.41 11.60
CA GLY A 474 26.70 24.59 12.08
C GLY A 474 25.94 24.34 13.39
N TYR A 475 25.46 23.11 13.62
CA TYR A 475 24.72 22.77 14.84
C TYR A 475 25.65 22.52 16.06
N LEU A 476 26.90 22.12 15.84
CA LEU A 476 27.90 21.90 16.90
C LEU A 476 28.80 23.11 17.19
N GLY A 477 28.93 24.06 16.25
CA GLY A 477 29.76 25.27 16.42
C GLY A 477 29.11 26.43 17.19
N GLY A 478 27.79 26.42 17.35
CA GLY A 478 27.03 27.50 18.02
C GLY A 478 27.14 27.55 19.55
N LYS A 479 27.88 26.64 20.19
CA LYS A 479 28.01 26.58 21.67
C LYS A 479 29.41 26.88 22.22
N ILE A 480 30.35 27.35 21.40
CA ILE A 480 31.74 27.61 21.82
C ILE A 480 32.17 29.08 21.63
N MET A 481 31.33 29.95 21.04
CA MET A 481 31.59 31.39 20.94
C MET A 481 30.54 32.21 21.69
N GLU A 482 30.58 32.14 23.02
CA GLU A 482 29.99 33.19 23.88
C GLU A 482 30.85 33.37 25.14
N LYS A 483 32.12 33.74 24.95
CA LYS A 483 32.93 34.35 26.02
C LYS A 483 34.17 35.04 25.44
N LYS A 484 34.34 36.32 25.83
CA LYS A 484 35.49 37.24 25.61
C LYS A 484 35.61 37.82 24.18
N GLU A 485 35.82 39.11 23.93
CA GLU A 485 36.53 40.18 24.69
C GLU A 485 36.25 41.61 24.08
N PRO A 486 36.98 42.72 24.36
CA PRO A 486 36.60 43.89 25.20
C PRO A 486 36.45 45.28 24.50
N GLN A 487 35.98 46.27 25.30
CA GLN A 487 36.24 47.74 25.37
C GLN A 487 35.97 48.74 24.19
N ASP A 488 34.97 49.62 24.45
CA ASP A 488 34.91 51.12 24.44
C ASP A 488 35.63 51.96 23.35
N PRO A 489 35.03 53.06 22.82
CA PRO A 489 35.03 54.34 23.55
C PRO A 489 33.78 55.27 23.40
N LEU A 490 33.49 56.02 24.47
CA LEU A 490 33.01 57.43 24.55
C LEU A 490 31.60 57.79 24.02
N GLU A 491 30.71 58.27 24.90
CA GLU A 491 30.28 59.70 25.01
C GLU A 491 29.06 59.89 25.94
N THR A 492 29.24 60.81 26.91
CA THR A 492 28.30 61.83 27.43
C THR A 492 26.89 61.47 27.94
N GLU A 493 26.75 61.54 29.27
CA GLU A 493 25.83 62.37 30.11
C GLU A 493 25.39 61.64 31.39
#